data_AF-W7D210-F1
#
_entry.id   AF-W7D210-F1
#
_cell.length_a   1.000
_cell.length_b   1.000
_cell.length_c   1.000
_cell.angle_alpha   90.00
_cell.angle_beta   90.00
_cell.angle_gamma   90.00
#
_symmetry.space_group_name_H-M   'P 1'
#
loop_
_entity.id
_entity.type
_entity.pdbx_description
1 polymer ?
#
loop_
_entity_poly.entity_id
_entity_poly.type
_entity_poly.pdbx_seq_one_letter_code
_entity_poly.pdbx_strand_id
1 'polypeptide(L)' 'MTSIIALKLVIMSYSNGTYTLDDMKQLVLNNRLTAKEYKDITGFDYILEEV' A
#
# COMPACT_ATOMS: atom_id res chain seq x y z
N MET A 1 -5.90 11.73 -3.10
CA MET A 1 -4.81 12.00 -2.14
C MET A 1 -5.24 11.45 -0.79
N THR A 2 -4.47 10.52 -0.23
CA THR A 2 -4.84 9.79 1.00
C THR A 2 -4.64 10.67 2.21
N SER A 3 -5.58 10.66 3.15
CA SER A 3 -5.45 11.46 4.36
C SER A 3 -4.33 10.90 5.25
N ILE A 4 -3.66 11.79 6.00
CA ILE A 4 -2.55 11.41 6.91
C ILE A 4 -2.99 10.34 7.92
N ILE A 5 -4.25 10.39 8.38
CA ILE A 5 -4.82 9.42 9.32
C ILE A 5 -4.96 8.05 8.65
N ALA A 6 -5.49 8.00 7.42
CA ALA A 6 -5.62 6.75 6.67
C ALA A 6 -4.26 6.14 6.34
N LEU A 7 -3.27 6.95 5.96
CA LEU A 7 -1.92 6.47 5.68
C LEU A 7 -1.26 5.83 6.92
N LYS A 8 -1.42 6.45 8.10
CA LYS A 8 -0.93 5.86 9.37
C LYS A 8 -1.58 4.51 9.68
N LEU A 9 -2.89 4.38 9.47
CA LEU A 9 -3.59 3.11 9.67
C LEU A 9 -3.05 2.02 8.75
N VAL A 10 -2.86 2.34 7.46
CA VAL A 10 -2.28 1.41 6.48
C VAL A 10 -0.88 0.96 6.90
N ILE A 11 -0.01 1.89 7.32
CA ILE A 11 1.34 1.57 7.80
C ILE A 11 1.29 0.59 8.98
N MET A 12 0.43 0.87 9.97
CA MET A 12 0.29 -0.01 11.14
C MET A 12 -0.26 -1.38 10.75
N SER A 13 -1.26 -1.43 9.87
CA SER A 13 -1.85 -2.68 9.38
C SER A 13 -0.85 -3.52 8.57
N TYR A 14 0.04 -2.90 7.80
CA TYR A 14 1.10 -3.64 7.12
C TYR A 14 2.15 -4.14 8.13
N SER A 15 2.59 -3.26 9.04
CA SER A 15 3.63 -3.56 10.02
C SER A 15 3.23 -4.64 11.02
N ASN A 16 1.94 -4.75 11.34
CA ASN A 16 1.42 -5.78 12.25
C ASN A 16 1.01 -7.09 11.52
N GLY A 17 1.19 -7.16 10.20
CA GLY A 17 0.85 -8.33 9.38
C GLY A 17 -0.62 -8.47 9.01
N THR A 18 -1.48 -7.48 9.30
CA THR A 18 -2.89 -7.49 8.88
C THR A 18 -3.02 -7.31 7.37
N TYR A 19 -2.19 -6.43 6.78
CA TYR A 19 -2.09 -6.25 5.34
C TYR A 19 -0.87 -6.98 4.81
N THR A 20 -1.09 -7.79 3.78
CA THR A 20 -0.06 -8.44 3.00
C THR A 20 0.43 -7.55 1.87
N LEU A 21 1.50 -7.95 1.18
CA LEU A 21 1.98 -7.27 -0.03
C LEU A 21 0.89 -7.15 -1.11
N ASP A 22 0.04 -8.17 -1.25
CA ASP A 22 -1.04 -8.16 -2.25
C ASP A 22 -2.19 -7.23 -1.83
N ASP A 23 -2.54 -7.16 -0.55
CA ASP A 23 -3.49 -6.16 -0.05
C ASP A 23 -2.98 -4.74 -0.35
N MET A 24 -1.68 -4.51 -0.16
CA MET A 24 -1.06 -3.23 -0.47
C MET A 24 -1.10 -2.91 -1.97
N LYS A 25 -0.94 -3.91 -2.86
CA LYS A 25 -1.13 -3.72 -4.31
C LYS A 25 -2.58 -3.36 -4.64
N GLN A 26 -3.56 -4.01 -4.01
CA GLN A 26 -4.98 -3.70 -4.18
C GLN A 26 -5.32 -2.27 -3.74
N LEU A 27 -4.67 -1.75 -2.70
CA LEU A 27 -4.84 -0.35 -2.29
C LEU A 27 -4.32 0.62 -3.36
N VAL A 28 -3.24 0.29 -4.06
CA VAL A 28 -2.77 1.09 -5.21
C VAL A 28 -3.76 1.02 -6.36
N LEU A 29 -4.23 -0.18 -6.72
CA LEU A 29 -5.23 -0.38 -7.80
C LEU A 29 -6.53 0.40 -7.55
N ASN A 30 -6.97 0.48 -6.30
CA ASN A 30 -8.18 1.21 -5.91
C ASN A 30 -7.94 2.71 -5.66
N ASN A 31 -6.79 3.25 -6.09
CA ASN A 31 -6.40 4.66 -5.90
C ASN A 31 -6.39 5.12 -4.42
N ARG A 32 -6.21 4.17 -3.48
CA ARG A 32 -6.07 4.44 -2.04
C ARG A 32 -4.63 4.69 -1.63
N LEU A 33 -3.68 4.27 -2.45
CA LEU A 33 -2.26 4.59 -2.34
C LEU A 33 -1.72 4.92 -3.73
N THR A 34 -0.66 5.71 -3.76
CA THR A 34 0.19 5.85 -4.95
C THR A 34 1.25 4.75 -4.98
N ALA A 35 1.81 4.47 -6.15
CA ALA A 35 2.95 3.55 -6.28
C ALA A 35 4.15 3.97 -5.41
N LYS A 36 4.34 5.29 -5.20
CA LYS A 36 5.35 5.82 -4.30
C LYS A 36 5.06 5.48 -2.84
N GLU A 37 3.84 5.71 -2.37
CA GLU A 37 3.44 5.36 -0.99
C GLU A 37 3.54 3.85 -0.75
N TYR A 38 3.19 3.02 -1.73
CA TYR A 38 3.40 1.58 -1.66
C TYR A 38 4.87 1.22 -1.41
N LYS A 39 5.79 1.81 -2.18
CA LYS A 39 7.23 1.58 -2.02
C LYS A 39 7.73 2.08 -0.66
N ASP A 40 7.28 3.26 -0.24
CA ASP A 40 7.67 3.86 1.04
C ASP A 40 7.22 2.99 2.24
N ILE A 41 6.09 2.28 2.13
CA ILE A 41 5.54 1.43 3.20
C ILE A 41 6.13 0.02 3.17
N THR A 42 6.15 -0.60 1.98
CA THR A 42 6.47 -2.02 1.82
C THR A 42 7.96 -2.29 1.59
N GLY A 43 8.68 -1.31 1.05
CA GLY A 43 10.06 -1.45 0.58
C GLY A 43 10.19 -2.02 -0.84
N PHE A 44 9.09 -2.42 -1.49
CA PHE A 44 9.10 -3.03 -2.81
C PHE A 44 8.59 -2.07 -3.88
N ASP A 45 9.13 -2.18 -5.10
CA ASP A 45 8.57 -1.47 -6.24
C ASP A 45 7.21 -2.05 -6.62
N TYR A 46 6.25 -1.17 -6.91
CA TYR A 46 4.94 -1.58 -7.39
C TYR A 46 5.06 -2.00 -8.87
N ILE A 47 4.90 -3.30 -9.13
CA ILE A 47 4.88 -3.87 -10.47
C ILE A 47 3.46 -4.37 -10.73
N LEU A 48 2.83 -3.84 -11.78
CA LEU A 48 1.61 -4.41 -12.35
C LEU A 48 2.04 -5.67 -13.12
N GLU A 49 1.82 -6.84 -12.54
CA GLU A 49 1.82 -8.07 -13.32
C GLU A 49 0.55 -8.04 -14.19
N GLU A 50 0.71 -7.74 -15.47
CA GLU A 50 -0.35 -7.97 -16.46
C GLU A 50 -0.61 -9.47 -16.53
N VAL A 51 -1.81 -9.89 -16.12
CA VAL A 51 -2.33 -11.27 -16.25
C VAL A 51 -3.14 -11.39 -17.54
#